data_AF-A0A930FNB5-F1
#
_entry.id   AF-A0A930FNB5-F1
#
_cell.length_a   1.000
_cell.length_b   1.000
_cell.length_c   1.000
_cell.angle_alpha   90.00
_cell.angle_beta   90.00
_cell.angle_gamma   90.00
#
_symmetry.space_group_name_H-M   'P 1'
#
loop_
_entity.id
_entity.type
_entity.pdbx_description
1 polymer ?
#
loop_
_entity_poly.entity_id
_entity_poly.type
_entity_poly.pdbx_seq_one_letter_code
_entity_poly.pdbx_strand_id
1 'polypeptide(L)'
;IKEYQKKLEVFQQKVNALTEAQLKEKQAELEKEQRNLETMQNNIRQAQQTAAEEYQKKSQAIIEPIMEKAKKAVEKVAKAQGFQYVLDSATGAGVIVADGKDLFNDVKKELGF
;
A
#
# COMPACT_ATOMS: atom_id res chain seq x y z
N ILE A 1 -17.98 -2.40 0.64
CA ILE A 1 -18.34 -1.27 1.55
C ILE A 1 -19.77 -0.78 1.31
N LYS A 2 -20.14 -0.29 0.11
CA LYS A 2 -21.51 0.19 -0.20
C LYS A 2 -22.61 -0.85 0.09
N GLU A 3 -22.36 -2.12 -0.24
CA GLU A 3 -23.31 -3.21 0.05
C GLU A 3 -23.50 -3.44 1.56
N TYR A 4 -22.42 -3.41 2.35
CA TYR A 4 -22.49 -3.52 3.81
C TYR A 4 -23.29 -2.37 4.43
N GLN A 5 -23.02 -1.12 4.00
CA GLN A 5 -23.77 0.06 4.45
C GLN A 5 -25.26 -0.07 4.15
N LYS A 6 -25.61 -0.49 2.93
CA LYS A 6 -27.00 -0.71 2.52
C LYS A 6 -27.68 -1.81 3.35
N LYS A 7 -27.00 -2.95 3.59
CA LYS A 7 -27.54 -4.04 4.41
C LYS A 7 -27.72 -3.63 5.87
N LEU A 8 -26.79 -2.85 6.42
CA LEU A 8 -26.89 -2.33 7.78
C LEU A 8 -28.08 -1.37 7.93
N GLU A 9 -28.28 -0.46 6.98
CA GLU A 9 -29.42 0.45 6.96
C GLU A 9 -30.76 -0.29 6.88
N VAL A 10 -30.86 -1.26 5.95
CA VAL A 10 -32.05 -2.11 5.81
C VAL A 10 -32.33 -2.90 7.08
N PHE A 11 -31.29 -3.48 7.70
CA PHE A 11 -31.42 -4.21 8.97
C PHE A 11 -31.93 -3.30 10.10
N GLN A 12 -31.39 -2.08 10.22
CA GLN A 12 -31.82 -1.13 11.24
C GLN A 12 -33.28 -0.70 11.04
N GLN A 13 -33.67 -0.40 9.79
CA GLN A 13 -35.06 -0.07 9.45
C GLN A 13 -36.00 -1.24 9.77
N LYS A 14 -35.60 -2.46 9.46
CA LYS A 14 -36.35 -3.69 9.75
C LYS A 14 -36.57 -3.87 11.25
N VAL A 15 -35.52 -3.73 12.07
CA VAL A 15 -35.63 -3.84 13.53
C VAL A 15 -36.54 -2.75 14.11
N ASN A 16 -36.41 -1.51 13.64
CA ASN A 16 -37.21 -0.38 14.13
C ASN A 16 -38.70 -0.47 13.75
N ALA A 17 -39.04 -1.19 12.68
CA ALA A 17 -40.41 -1.35 12.21
C ALA A 17 -41.18 -2.50 12.90
N LEU A 18 -40.49 -3.36 13.66
CA LEU A 18 -41.10 -4.53 14.31
C LEU A 18 -41.60 -4.18 15.72
N THR A 19 -42.78 -4.72 16.08
CA THR A 19 -43.29 -4.71 17.46
C THR A 19 -42.55 -5.73 18.33
N GLU A 20 -42.65 -5.62 19.66
CA GLU A 20 -42.01 -6.56 20.59
C GLU A 20 -42.39 -8.04 20.36
N ALA A 21 -43.65 -8.30 20.02
CA ALA A 21 -44.12 -9.65 19.71
C ALA A 21 -43.46 -10.21 18.43
N GLN A 22 -43.32 -9.37 17.41
CA GLN A 22 -42.68 -9.75 16.14
C GLN A 22 -41.16 -9.88 16.28
N LEU A 23 -40.52 -9.08 17.14
CA LEU A 23 -39.11 -9.22 17.47
C LEU A 23 -38.82 -10.58 18.10
N LYS A 24 -39.68 -11.03 19.04
CA LYS A 24 -39.55 -12.37 19.64
C LYS A 24 -39.75 -13.49 18.62
N GLU A 25 -40.74 -13.36 17.73
CA GLU A 25 -40.98 -14.35 16.66
C GLU A 25 -39.80 -14.44 15.68
N LYS A 26 -39.20 -13.30 15.33
CA LYS A 26 -38.11 -13.21 14.34
C LYS A 26 -36.71 -13.24 14.92
N GLN A 27 -36.55 -13.49 16.22
CA GLN A 27 -35.27 -13.35 16.92
C GLN A 27 -34.13 -14.15 16.25
N ALA A 28 -34.36 -15.42 15.91
CA ALA A 28 -33.34 -16.25 15.26
C ALA A 28 -32.91 -15.74 13.87
N GLU A 29 -33.84 -15.12 13.13
CA GLU A 29 -33.58 -14.51 11.82
C GLU A 29 -32.69 -13.26 11.99
N LEU A 30 -33.06 -12.39 12.95
CA LEU A 30 -32.34 -11.15 13.24
C LEU A 30 -30.93 -11.42 13.77
N GLU A 31 -30.77 -12.40 14.66
CA GLU A 31 -29.45 -12.81 15.14
C GLU A 31 -28.55 -13.34 14.03
N LYS A 32 -29.12 -14.12 13.08
CA LYS A 32 -28.36 -14.59 11.91
C LYS A 32 -27.94 -13.43 11.01
N GLU A 33 -28.84 -12.49 10.77
CA GLU A 33 -28.57 -11.31 9.95
C GLU A 33 -27.52 -10.40 10.60
N GLN A 34 -27.57 -10.21 11.93
CA GLN A 34 -26.54 -9.51 12.69
C GLN A 34 -25.17 -10.19 12.59
N ARG A 35 -25.09 -11.52 12.81
CA ARG A 35 -23.83 -12.28 12.65
C ARG A 35 -23.25 -12.16 11.24
N ASN A 36 -24.11 -12.13 10.22
CA ASN A 36 -23.67 -11.91 8.84
C ASN A 36 -23.09 -10.50 8.65
N LEU A 37 -23.72 -9.47 9.21
CA LEU A 37 -23.21 -8.09 9.17
C LEU A 37 -21.86 -7.96 9.89
N GLU A 38 -21.71 -8.58 11.06
CA GLU A 38 -20.43 -8.62 11.79
C GLU A 38 -19.33 -9.31 10.96
N THR A 39 -19.66 -10.45 10.34
CA THR A 39 -18.74 -11.17 9.46
C THR A 39 -18.35 -10.32 8.25
N MET A 40 -19.31 -9.65 7.61
CA MET A 40 -19.04 -8.73 6.49
C MET A 40 -18.12 -7.58 6.93
N GLN A 41 -18.35 -7.01 8.11
CA GLN A 41 -17.50 -5.94 8.65
C GLN A 41 -16.06 -6.42 8.88
N ASN A 42 -15.89 -7.61 9.46
CA ASN A 42 -14.59 -8.23 9.66
C ASN A 42 -13.86 -8.50 8.35
N ASN A 43 -14.56 -9.07 7.36
CA ASN A 43 -13.99 -9.32 6.03
C ASN A 43 -13.57 -8.02 5.33
N ILE A 44 -14.34 -6.94 5.47
CA ILE A 44 -13.97 -5.63 4.93
C ILE A 44 -12.67 -5.13 5.58
N ARG A 45 -12.57 -5.18 6.92
CA ARG A 45 -11.36 -4.77 7.65
C ARG A 45 -10.15 -5.59 7.20
N GLN A 46 -10.29 -6.91 7.12
CA GLN A 46 -9.22 -7.81 6.70
C GLN A 46 -8.80 -7.53 5.25
N ALA A 47 -9.76 -7.38 4.33
CA ALA A 47 -9.47 -7.07 2.93
C ALA A 47 -8.74 -5.73 2.77
N GLN A 48 -9.11 -4.71 3.57
CA GLN A 48 -8.42 -3.42 3.57
C GLN A 48 -6.97 -3.55 4.06
N GLN A 49 -6.75 -4.29 5.14
CA GLN A 49 -5.40 -4.54 5.65
C GLN A 49 -4.55 -5.33 4.64
N THR A 50 -5.08 -6.44 4.11
CA THR A 50 -4.38 -7.25 3.10
C THR A 50 -4.06 -6.43 1.86
N ALA A 51 -4.99 -5.61 1.36
CA ALA A 51 -4.74 -4.75 0.21
C ALA A 51 -3.61 -3.74 0.47
N ALA A 52 -3.53 -3.15 1.67
CA ALA A 52 -2.45 -2.24 2.04
C ALA A 52 -1.09 -2.96 2.10
N GLU A 53 -1.05 -4.15 2.71
CA GLU A 53 0.17 -4.97 2.77
C GLU A 53 0.63 -5.43 1.39
N GLU A 54 -0.30 -5.89 0.54
CA GLU A 54 0.00 -6.29 -0.84
C GLU A 54 0.48 -5.12 -1.68
N TYR A 55 -0.13 -3.94 -1.52
CA TYR A 55 0.31 -2.73 -2.19
C TYR A 55 1.75 -2.38 -1.81
N GLN A 56 2.07 -2.39 -0.51
CA GLN A 56 3.42 -2.12 -0.03
C GLN A 56 4.42 -3.14 -0.60
N LYS A 57 4.11 -4.44 -0.53
CA LYS A 57 4.96 -5.51 -1.07
C LYS A 57 5.19 -5.36 -2.57
N LYS A 58 4.15 -5.07 -3.34
CA LYS A 58 4.27 -4.85 -4.79
C LYS A 58 5.09 -3.60 -5.11
N SER A 59 4.88 -2.52 -4.37
CA SER A 59 5.67 -1.29 -4.52
C SER A 59 7.15 -1.56 -4.28
N GLN A 60 7.50 -2.26 -3.20
CA GLN A 60 8.88 -2.68 -2.92
C GLN A 60 9.45 -3.59 -4.01
N ALA A 61 8.71 -4.63 -4.41
CA ALA A 61 9.15 -5.57 -5.45
C ALA A 61 9.37 -4.92 -6.82
N ILE A 62 8.70 -3.79 -7.12
CA ILE A 62 8.91 -3.01 -8.34
C ILE A 62 10.10 -2.04 -8.17
N ILE A 63 10.24 -1.39 -7.01
CA ILE A 63 11.29 -0.40 -6.76
C ILE A 63 12.67 -1.06 -6.63
N GLU A 64 12.78 -2.19 -5.93
CA GLU A 64 14.03 -2.92 -5.70
C GLU A 64 14.83 -3.18 -7.00
N PRO A 65 14.27 -3.77 -8.06
CA PRO A 65 15.03 -4.02 -9.30
C PRO A 65 15.42 -2.74 -10.02
N ILE A 66 14.65 -1.65 -9.89
CA ILE A 66 14.99 -0.35 -10.47
C ILE A 66 16.21 0.24 -9.73
N MET A 67 16.20 0.19 -8.40
CA MET A 67 17.31 0.65 -7.58
C MET A 67 18.58 -0.17 -7.83
N GLU A 68 18.44 -1.49 -7.96
CA GLU A 68 19.57 -2.37 -8.27
C GLU A 68 20.16 -2.09 -9.66
N LYS A 69 19.30 -1.83 -10.66
CA LYS A 69 19.75 -1.44 -12.01
C LYS A 69 20.48 -0.10 -11.96
N ALA A 70 19.96 0.89 -11.25
CA ALA A 70 20.59 2.19 -11.07
C ALA A 70 21.95 2.06 -10.36
N LYS A 71 22.02 1.29 -9.26
CA LYS A 71 23.25 1.03 -8.52
C LYS A 71 24.32 0.39 -9.40
N LYS A 72 23.96 -0.64 -10.18
CA LYS A 72 24.90 -1.28 -11.14
C LYS A 72 25.42 -0.31 -12.18
N ALA A 73 24.57 0.58 -12.69
CA ALA A 73 25.00 1.61 -13.64
C ALA A 73 25.98 2.61 -12.98
N VAL A 74 25.69 3.07 -11.75
CA VAL A 74 26.60 3.90 -10.96
C VAL A 74 27.95 3.21 -10.77
N GLU A 75 27.95 1.95 -10.33
CA GLU A 75 29.19 1.19 -10.12
C GLU A 75 30.00 1.03 -11.40
N LYS A 76 29.34 0.79 -12.54
CA LYS A 76 30.02 0.63 -13.82
C LYS A 76 30.67 1.93 -14.29
N VAL A 77 29.94 3.04 -14.22
CA VAL A 77 30.47 4.38 -14.58
C VAL A 77 31.60 4.78 -13.64
N ALA A 78 31.43 4.57 -12.33
CA ALA A 78 32.44 4.88 -11.33
C ALA A 78 33.74 4.11 -11.59
N LYS A 79 33.65 2.78 -11.81
CA LYS A 79 34.81 1.94 -12.15
C LYS A 79 35.49 2.38 -13.44
N ALA A 80 34.72 2.70 -14.49
CA ALA A 80 35.24 3.14 -15.76
C ALA A 80 36.00 4.48 -15.66
N GLN A 81 35.57 5.37 -14.76
CA GLN A 81 36.20 6.68 -14.52
C GLN A 81 37.22 6.68 -13.36
N GLY A 82 37.46 5.52 -12.73
CA GLY A 82 38.47 5.37 -11.67
C GLY A 82 38.05 5.86 -10.28
N PHE A 83 36.76 6.07 -10.03
CA PHE A 83 36.25 6.46 -8.71
C PHE A 83 36.11 5.24 -7.77
N GLN A 84 36.66 5.34 -6.57
CA GLN A 84 36.46 4.33 -5.50
C GLN A 84 35.17 4.54 -4.71
N TYR A 85 34.67 5.78 -4.65
CA TYR A 85 33.47 6.14 -3.90
C TYR A 85 32.59 7.08 -4.73
N VAL A 86 31.28 6.92 -4.59
CA VAL A 86 30.26 7.82 -5.11
C VAL A 86 29.36 8.18 -3.94
N LEU A 87 29.14 9.47 -3.72
CA LEU A 87 28.30 9.98 -2.63
C LEU A 87 27.02 10.56 -3.22
N ASP A 88 25.91 10.33 -2.53
CA ASP A 88 24.63 10.97 -2.87
C ASP A 88 24.66 12.44 -2.44
N SER A 89 24.52 13.35 -3.41
CA SER A 89 24.50 14.79 -3.20
C SER A 89 23.09 15.34 -2.96
N ALA A 90 22.06 14.49 -2.89
CA ALA A 90 20.71 14.90 -2.56
C ALA A 90 20.66 15.62 -1.21
N THR A 91 19.79 16.62 -1.11
CA THR A 91 19.61 17.37 0.13
C THR A 91 19.25 16.43 1.28
N GLY A 92 20.06 16.45 2.35
CA GLY A 92 19.88 15.58 3.51
C GLY A 92 20.66 14.26 3.48
N ALA A 93 21.36 13.94 2.39
CA ALA A 93 22.20 12.74 2.28
C ALA A 93 23.57 12.85 2.99
N GLY A 94 23.88 14.01 3.58
CA GLY A 94 25.08 14.23 4.39
C GLY A 94 26.26 14.88 3.66
N VAL A 95 26.16 15.10 2.35
CA VAL A 95 27.13 15.89 1.60
C VAL A 95 26.86 17.38 1.84
N ILE A 96 27.80 18.07 2.50
CA ILE A 96 27.69 19.50 2.81
C ILE A 96 28.11 20.38 1.62
N VAL A 97 29.10 19.93 0.85
CA VAL A 97 29.62 20.60 -0.35
C VAL A 97 29.73 19.57 -1.47
N ALA A 98 29.11 19.84 -2.61
CA ALA A 98 28.94 18.90 -3.73
C ALA A 98 29.55 19.40 -5.05
N ASP A 99 30.67 20.12 -5.00
CA ASP A 99 31.34 20.72 -6.18
C ASP A 99 32.22 19.73 -6.96
N GLY A 100 32.16 18.44 -6.61
CA GLY A 100 32.87 17.37 -7.30
C GLY A 100 32.27 17.00 -8.65
N LYS A 101 32.88 16.02 -9.32
CA LYS A 101 32.34 15.45 -10.56
C LYS A 101 31.00 14.80 -10.29
N ASP A 102 29.95 15.32 -10.93
CA ASP A 102 28.63 14.70 -10.97
C ASP A 102 28.60 13.58 -12.03
N LEU A 103 28.20 12.38 -11.60
CA LEU A 103 28.05 11.19 -12.45
C LEU A 103 26.64 11.03 -13.04
N PHE A 104 25.67 11.85 -12.64
CA PHE A 104 24.25 11.69 -13.01
C PHE A 104 24.05 11.53 -14.52
N ASN A 105 24.60 12.45 -15.32
CA ASN A 105 24.48 12.40 -16.78
C ASN A 105 25.19 11.19 -17.41
N ASP A 106 26.30 10.75 -16.83
CA ASP A 106 27.06 9.59 -17.34
C ASP A 106 26.33 8.27 -17.01
N VAL A 107 25.76 8.18 -15.82
CA VAL A 107 24.92 7.05 -15.37
C VAL A 107 23.62 6.99 -16.15
N LYS A 108 23.01 8.15 -16.44
CA LYS A 108 21.80 8.23 -17.27
C LYS A 108 22.04 7.64 -18.67
N LYS A 109 23.16 7.96 -19.30
CA LYS A 109 23.57 7.37 -20.58
C LYS A 109 23.81 5.87 -20.47
N GLU A 110 24.47 5.40 -19.41
CA GLU A 110 24.68 3.97 -19.16
C GLU A 110 23.36 3.20 -19.01
N LEU A 111 22.33 3.84 -18.44
CA LEU A 111 20.98 3.27 -18.33
C LEU A 111 20.17 3.31 -19.64
N GLY A 112 20.67 4.03 -20.67
CA GLY A 112 20.04 4.16 -21.98
C GLY A 112 19.07 5.34 -22.12
N PHE A 113 19.25 6.42 -21.35
CA PHE A 113 18.41 7.62 -21.36
C PHE A 113 19.18 8.90 -21.72
#